data_AF-A0A7J5E7Q5-F1
#
_entry.id   AF-A0A7J5E7Q5-F1
#
_cell.length_a   1.000
_cell.length_b   1.000
_cell.length_c   1.000
_cell.angle_alpha   90.00
_cell.angle_beta   90.00
_cell.angle_gamma   90.00
#
_symmetry.space_group_name_H-M   'P 1'
#
loop_
_entity.id
_entity.type
_entity.pdbx_description
1 polymer ?
#
loop_
_entity_poly.entity_id
_entity_poly.type
_entity_poly.pdbx_seq_one_letter_code
_entity_poly.pdbx_strand_id
1 'polypeptide(L)' 'MSWLVVLSYELYNASQTDFAKANRGLKSLGLINEIISEYGTTNELPRNTFAGQFTKDADNTSTEIVII' A
#
# COMPACT_ATOMS: atom_id res chain seq x y z
N MET A 1 -1.40 -2.00 -18.16
CA MET A 1 -1.68 -0.61 -17.67
C MET A 1 -1.38 -0.59 -16.19
N SER A 2 -0.67 0.43 -15.69
CA SER A 2 -0.29 0.49 -14.28
C SER A 2 -0.93 1.68 -13.59
N TRP A 3 -1.35 1.49 -12.35
CA TRP A 3 -1.94 2.53 -11.50
C TRP A 3 -1.19 2.62 -10.19
N LEU A 4 -0.84 3.85 -9.81
CA LEU A 4 -0.44 4.15 -8.45
C LEU A 4 -1.70 4.31 -7.60
N VAL A 5 -1.78 3.57 -6.50
CA VAL A 5 -2.86 3.68 -5.53
C VAL A 5 -2.27 4.20 -4.24
N VAL A 6 -2.86 5.29 -3.72
CA VAL A 6 -2.62 5.78 -2.37
C VAL A 6 -3.95 5.74 -1.65
N LEU A 7 -4.00 5.06 -0.52
CA LEU A 7 -5.21 4.91 0.28
C LEU A 7 -4.92 5.25 1.74
N SER A 8 -5.89 5.91 2.37
CA SER A 8 -5.90 6.19 3.80
C SER A 8 -7.16 5.60 4.39
N TYR A 9 -7.06 5.04 5.60
CA TYR A 9 -8.20 4.47 6.29
C TYR A 9 -8.30 4.98 7.73
N GLU A 10 -9.50 4.91 8.30
CA GLU A 10 -9.72 5.15 9.73
C GLU A 10 -10.57 4.01 10.29
N LEU A 11 -10.23 3.56 11.50
CA LEU A 11 -11.00 2.57 12.23
C LEU A 11 -11.51 3.20 13.53
N TYR A 12 -12.81 3.47 13.59
CA TYR A 12 -13.45 4.02 14.79
C TYR A 12 -13.56 2.97 15.88
N ASN A 13 -13.23 3.36 17.12
CA ASN A 13 -13.27 2.48 18.31
C ASN A 13 -12.43 1.20 18.17
N ALA A 14 -11.41 1.20 17.31
CA ALA A 14 -10.59 0.03 17.06
C ALA A 14 -9.41 -0.08 18.03
N SER A 15 -9.09 -1.31 18.42
CA SER A 15 -7.93 -1.59 19.26
C SER A 15 -6.62 -1.50 18.44
N GLN A 16 -5.48 -1.39 19.13
CA GLN A 16 -4.17 -1.49 18.45
C GLN A 16 -4.03 -2.80 17.65
N THR A 17 -4.63 -3.89 18.13
CA THR A 17 -4.64 -5.18 17.46
C THR A 17 -5.40 -5.13 16.13
N ASP A 18 -6.51 -4.39 16.06
CA ASP A 18 -7.30 -4.26 14.83
C ASP A 18 -6.56 -3.45 13.77
N PHE A 19 -5.90 -2.36 14.18
CA PHE A 19 -4.98 -1.62 13.31
C PHE A 19 -3.84 -2.51 12.81
N ALA A 20 -3.25 -3.34 13.67
CA ALA A 20 -2.17 -4.24 13.26
C ALA A 20 -2.65 -5.29 12.25
N LYS A 21 -3.87 -5.82 12.42
CA LYS A 21 -4.49 -6.76 11.46
C LYS A 21 -4.73 -6.08 10.11
N ALA A 22 -5.32 -4.89 10.10
CA ALA A 22 -5.56 -4.12 8.88
C ALA A 22 -4.24 -3.82 8.14
N ASN A 23 -3.23 -3.33 8.87
CA ASN A 23 -1.91 -3.06 8.30
C ASN A 23 -1.25 -4.32 7.71
N ARG A 24 -1.32 -5.46 8.39
CA ARG A 24 -0.81 -6.73 7.85
C ARG A 24 -1.56 -7.17 6.60
N GLY A 25 -2.89 -7.01 6.57
CA GLY A 25 -3.71 -7.28 5.40
C GLY A 25 -3.28 -6.43 4.19
N LEU A 26 -3.14 -5.12 4.38
CA LEU A 26 -2.70 -4.21 3.31
C LEU A 26 -1.27 -4.53 2.84
N LYS A 27 -0.34 -4.82 3.75
CA LYS A 27 1.02 -5.27 3.40
C LYS A 27 1.03 -6.59 2.64
N SER A 28 0.11 -7.51 2.93
CA SER A 28 -0.02 -8.78 2.18
C SER A 28 -0.50 -8.57 0.74
N LEU A 29 -1.13 -7.43 0.45
CA LEU A 29 -1.50 -6.98 -0.89
C LEU A 29 -0.39 -6.14 -1.55
N GLY A 30 0.84 -6.20 -1.02
CA GLY A 30 1.99 -5.47 -1.55
C GLY A 30 1.94 -3.95 -1.35
N LEU A 31 1.01 -3.45 -0.54
CA LEU A 31 0.95 -2.04 -0.19
C LEU A 31 1.93 -1.72 0.94
N ILE A 32 2.60 -0.58 0.84
CA ILE A 32 3.64 -0.15 1.79
C ILE A 32 3.30 1.22 2.39
N ASN A 33 3.77 1.47 3.61
CA ASN A 33 3.66 2.78 4.27
C ASN A 33 4.86 3.67 3.99
N GLU A 34 5.60 3.40 2.92
CA GLU A 34 6.86 4.07 2.59
C GLU A 34 6.86 4.34 1.09
N ILE A 35 7.37 5.50 0.67
CA ILE A 35 7.57 5.82 -0.74
C ILE A 35 8.99 6.32 -0.91
N ILE A 36 9.68 5.79 -1.92
CA ILE A 36 11.00 6.26 -2.32
C ILE A 36 10.83 7.48 -3.23
N SER A 37 11.41 8.61 -2.84
CA SER A 37 11.46 9.81 -3.69
C SER A 37 12.41 9.60 -4.87
N GLU A 38 12.28 10.42 -5.90
CA GLU A 38 13.17 10.39 -7.08
C GLU A 38 14.66 10.53 -6.73
N TYR A 39 14.99 11.10 -5.57
CA TYR A 39 16.36 11.28 -5.07
C TYR A 39 16.84 10.14 -4.18
N GLY A 40 16.09 9.04 -4.07
CA GLY A 40 16.42 7.89 -3.22
C GLY A 40 16.11 8.10 -1.74
N THR A 41 15.38 9.15 -1.37
CA THR A 41 14.95 9.38 0.01
C THR A 41 13.67 8.60 0.29
N THR A 42 13.71 7.64 1.22
CA THR A 42 12.50 6.98 1.73
C THR A 42 11.73 7.94 2.62
N ASN A 43 10.45 8.17 2.29
CA ASN A 43 9.52 8.92 3.12
C ASN A 43 8.48 7.97 3.72
N GLU A 44 8.36 7.99 5.04
CA GLU A 44 7.27 7.30 5.72
C GLU A 44 5.96 8.04 5.51
N LEU A 45 4.94 7.31 5.09
CA LEU A 45 3.56 7.77 5.04
C LEU A 45 2.96 7.74 6.46
N PRO A 46 1.87 8.49 6.69
CA PRO A 46 1.09 8.35 7.90
C PRO A 46 0.75 6.88 8.20
N ARG A 47 0.67 6.52 9.48
CA ARG A 47 0.45 5.13 9.95
C ARG A 47 -0.75 4.43 9.32
N ASN A 48 -1.76 5.20 8.90
CA ASN A 48 -3.00 4.73 8.30
C ASN A 48 -3.06 4.93 6.77
N THR A 49 -1.95 5.32 6.15
CA THR A 49 -1.83 5.60 4.73
C THR A 49 -0.86 4.64 4.07
N PHE A 50 -1.28 4.03 2.97
CA PHE A 50 -0.56 3.03 2.22
C PHE A 50 -0.50 3.40 0.75
N ALA A 51 0.61 3.08 0.10
CA ALA A 51 0.80 3.23 -1.33
C ALA A 51 1.22 1.91 -1.97
N GLY A 52 0.92 1.75 -3.24
CA GLY A 52 1.43 0.65 -4.05
C GLY A 52 1.10 0.82 -5.53
N GLN A 53 1.82 0.09 -6.37
CA GLN A 53 1.58 0.09 -7.81
C GLN A 53 0.90 -1.21 -8.22
N PHE A 54 -0.29 -1.10 -8.79
CA PHE A 54 -0.98 -2.23 -9.39
C PHE A 54 -0.73 -2.20 -10.89
N THR A 55 -0.09 -3.24 -11.42
CA THR A 55 0.10 -3.42 -12.85
C THR A 55 -0.83 -4.51 -13.34
N LYS A 56 -1.72 -4.14 -14.26
CA LYS A 56 -2.52 -5.10 -15.00
C LYS A 56 -1.73 -5.59 -16.19
N ASP A 57 -1.47 -6.90 -16.19
CA ASP A 57 -0.80 -7.57 -17.28
C ASP A 57 -1.68 -7.64 -18.54
N ALA A 58 -1.06 -7.79 -19.72
CA ALA A 58 -1.73 -7.70 -21.03
C ALA A 58 -2.92 -8.67 -21.18
N ASP A 59 -2.92 -9.77 -20.44
CA ASP A 59 -3.87 -10.88 -20.56
C ASP A 59 -5.06 -10.79 -19.58
N ASN A 60 -5.19 -9.67 -18.84
CA ASN A 60 -6.35 -9.39 -17.98
C ASN A 60 -6.52 -10.37 -16.80
N THR A 61 -5.48 -11.15 -16.48
CA THR A 61 -5.55 -12.30 -15.56
C THR A 61 -4.75 -12.12 -14.27
N SER A 62 -3.86 -11.13 -14.16
CA SER A 62 -3.04 -10.93 -12.96
C SER A 62 -2.77 -9.46 -12.70
N THR A 63 -2.97 -9.06 -11.44
CA THR A 63 -2.52 -7.76 -10.94
C THR A 63 -1.23 -8.01 -10.19
N GLU A 64 -0.11 -7.63 -10.79
CA GLU A 64 1.19 -7.68 -10.11
C GLU A 64 1.36 -6.39 -9.32
N ILE A 65 1.66 -6.52 -8.02
CA ILE A 65 2.03 -5.37 -7.21
C ILE A 65 3.54 -5.20 -7.31
N VAL A 66 3.96 -4.10 -7.95
CA VAL A 66 5.36 -3.73 -8.03
C VAL A 66 5.69 -2.91 -6.78
N ILE A 67 6.60 -3.42 -5.96
CA ILE A 67 7.15 -2.69 -4.82
C ILE A 67 8.15 -1.69 -5.41
N ILE A 68 7.86 -0.39 -5.29
CA ILE A 68 8.71 0.70 -5.78
C ILE A 68 9.77 1.04 -4.72
#